data_AF-E2AAT6-F1
#
_entry.id   AF-E2AAT6-F1
#
_cell.length_a   1.000
_cell.length_b   1.000
_cell.length_c   1.000
_cell.angle_alpha   90.00
_cell.angle_beta   90.00
_cell.angle_gamma   90.00
#
_symmetry.space_group_name_H-M   'P 1'
#
loop_
_entity.id
_entity.type
_entity.pdbx_description
1 polymer ?
#
loop_
_entity_poly.entity_id
_entity_poly.type
_entity_poly.pdbx_seq_one_letter_code
_entity_poly.pdbx_strand_id
1 'polypeptide(L)' 'MVKHCCVKNCRNVWIPNTNLTFHTFPWSNKERLEEWISVVLSKSRIGKYSYICSAHFNDTDFLNVGTN' A
#
# COMPACT_ATOMS: atom_id res chain seq x y z
N MET A 1 3.92 5.54 -16.77
CA MET A 1 2.65 5.33 -16.04
C MET A 1 2.81 5.87 -14.62
N VAL A 2 1.92 6.75 -14.16
CA VAL A 2 1.97 7.31 -12.80
C VAL A 2 1.12 6.40 -11.90
N LYS A 3 1.63 6.01 -10.73
CA LYS A 3 0.87 5.23 -9.74
C LYS A 3 0.35 6.19 -8.67
N HIS A 4 -0.92 6.06 -8.32
CA HIS A 4 -1.54 6.91 -7.30
C HIS A 4 -1.83 6.08 -6.04
N CYS A 5 -1.64 6.68 -4.87
CA CYS A 5 -2.03 6.06 -3.62
C CYS A 5 -3.57 5.97 -3.54
N CYS A 6 -4.09 4.81 -3.14
CA CYS A 6 -5.53 4.57 -3.02
C CYS A 6 -6.12 5.01 -1.67
N VAL A 7 -5.25 5.34 -0.70
CA VAL A 7 -5.63 5.77 0.66
C VAL A 7 -6.38 7.09 0.61
N LYS A 8 -7.51 7.14 1.32
CA LYS A 8 -8.31 8.35 1.45
C LYS A 8 -7.47 9.46 2.07
N ASN A 9 -7.48 10.64 1.46
CA ASN A 9 -6.68 11.81 1.86
C ASN A 9 -5.16 11.71 1.56
N CYS A 10 -4.71 10.67 0.85
CA CYS A 10 -3.33 10.61 0.35
C CYS A 10 -3.27 11.11 -1.10
N ARG A 11 -2.42 12.10 -1.36
CA ARG A 11 -2.16 12.63 -2.73
C ARG A 11 -0.80 12.19 -3.27
N ASN A 12 -0.17 11.22 -2.62
CA ASN A 12 1.14 10.73 -3.03
C ASN A 12 1.02 10.01 -4.38
N VAL A 13 1.92 10.40 -5.28
CA VAL A 13 2.02 9.87 -6.62
C VAL A 13 3.42 9.38 -6.88
N TRP A 14 3.53 8.28 -7.61
CA TRP A 14 4.81 7.73 -8.01
C TRP A 14 5.36 8.58 -9.16
N ILE A 15 6.47 9.25 -8.89
CA ILE A 15 7.22 10.06 -9.85
C ILE A 15 8.67 9.56 -9.90
N PRO A 16 9.32 9.58 -11.07
CA PRO A 16 10.77 9.33 -11.12
C PRO A 16 11.49 10.36 -10.23
N ASN A 17 12.45 9.90 -9.41
CA ASN A 17 13.15 10.63 -8.34
C ASN A 17 12.42 10.81 -6.98
N THR A 18 11.31 10.12 -6.71
CA THR A 18 10.77 10.05 -5.34
C THR A 18 11.28 8.82 -4.59
N ASN A 19 11.51 8.95 -3.28
CA ASN A 19 11.82 7.84 -2.37
C ASN A 19 10.59 7.03 -1.95
N LEU A 20 9.41 7.35 -2.49
CA LEU A 20 8.18 6.62 -2.20
C LEU A 20 8.08 5.36 -3.07
N THR A 21 8.01 4.20 -2.41
CA THR A 21 7.66 2.94 -3.05
C THR A 21 6.15 2.73 -2.99
N PHE A 22 5.62 1.99 -3.96
CA PHE A 22 4.19 1.73 -4.07
C PHE A 22 3.97 0.22 -4.02
N HIS A 23 3.28 -0.22 -2.97
CA HIS A 23 3.01 -1.61 -2.69
C HIS A 23 1.63 -2.00 -3.18
N THR A 24 1.53 -3.16 -3.82
CA THR A 24 0.26 -3.78 -4.17
C THR A 24 -0.35 -4.47 -2.97
N PHE A 25 -1.67 -4.60 -2.96
CA PHE A 25 -2.37 -5.36 -1.95
C PHE A 25 -1.92 -6.84 -1.95
N PRO A 26 -1.86 -7.48 -0.77
CA PRO A 26 -1.47 -8.89 -0.65
C PRO A 26 -2.62 -9.81 -1.08
N TRP A 27 -2.87 -9.92 -2.39
CA TRP A 27 -3.92 -10.78 -2.95
C TRP A 27 -3.76 -12.26 -2.58
N SER A 28 -2.53 -12.70 -2.32
CA SER A 28 -2.23 -14.05 -1.85
C SER A 28 -2.66 -14.30 -0.40
N ASN A 29 -2.75 -13.26 0.42
CA ASN A 29 -3.04 -13.36 1.86
C ASN A 29 -4.36 -12.65 2.18
N LYS A 30 -5.46 -13.40 2.08
CA LYS A 30 -6.82 -12.85 2.26
C LYS A 30 -7.02 -12.13 3.59
N GLU A 31 -6.52 -12.67 4.69
CA GLU A 31 -6.67 -12.06 6.02
C GLU A 31 -6.05 -10.66 6.08
N ARG A 32 -4.77 -10.53 5.69
CA ARG A 32 -4.10 -9.22 5.58
C ARG A 32 -4.76 -8.31 4.55
N LEU A 33 -5.27 -8.86 3.46
CA LEU A 33 -6.00 -8.09 2.45
C LEU A 33 -7.25 -7.44 3.06
N GLU A 34 -8.03 -8.18 3.83
CA GLU A 34 -9.23 -7.67 4.50
C GLU A 34 -8.89 -6.59 5.53
N GLU A 35 -7.83 -6.79 6.33
CA GLU A 35 -7.34 -5.76 7.24
C GLU A 35 -6.93 -4.48 6.51
N TRP A 36 -6.17 -4.61 5.42
CA TRP A 36 -5.75 -3.46 4.62
C TRP A 36 -6.94 -2.73 4.02
N ILE A 37 -7.92 -3.45 3.47
CA ILE A 37 -9.15 -2.84 2.92
C ILE A 37 -9.94 -2.12 4.02
N SER A 38 -10.01 -2.72 5.22
CA SER A 38 -10.68 -2.15 6.39
C SER A 38 -10.02 -0.85 6.85
N VAL A 39 -8.69 -0.76 6.85
CA VAL A 39 -7.95 0.45 7.27
C VAL A 39 -7.96 1.53 6.20
N VAL A 40 -7.79 1.15 4.93
CA VAL A 40 -7.68 2.08 3.80
C VAL A 40 -8.98 2.88 3.60
N LEU A 41 -10.14 2.35 4.05
CA LEU A 41 -11.48 2.95 3.98
C LEU A 41 -11.69 3.76 2.69
N SER A 42 -11.27 3.21 1.56
CA SER A 42 -11.45 3.89 0.28
C SER A 42 -12.90 3.74 -0.13
N LYS A 43 -13.57 4.88 -0.39
CA LYS A 43 -14.90 4.85 -1.02
C LYS A 43 -14.85 4.31 -2.45
N SER A 44 -13.65 4.26 -3.05
CA SER A 44 -13.44 3.71 -4.39
C SER A 44 -13.13 2.22 -4.34
N ARG A 45 -13.61 1.49 -5.36
CA ARG A 45 -13.28 0.07 -5.55
C ARG A 45 -11.77 -0.12 -5.56
N ILE A 46 -11.24 -0.80 -4.54
CA ILE A 46 -9.86 -1.29 -4.53
C ILE A 46 -9.76 -2.35 -5.63
N GLY A 47 -8.91 -2.10 -6.62
CA GLY A 47 -8.72 -2.96 -7.77
C GLY A 47 -7.26 -3.39 -7.91
N LYS A 48 -6.97 -4.14 -8.98
CA LYS A 48 -5.61 -4.64 -9.28
C LYS A 48 -4.57 -3.51 -9.44
N TYR A 49 -5.03 -2.31 -9.78
CA TYR A 49 -4.21 -1.11 -9.95
C TYR A 49 -4.26 -0.17 -8.73
N SER A 50 -4.78 -0.63 -7.61
CA SER A 50 -4.74 0.12 -6.35
C SER A 50 -3.41 -0.15 -5.66
N TYR A 51 -2.71 0.92 -5.33
CA TYR A 51 -1.42 0.88 -4.66
C TYR A 51 -1.47 1.70 -3.38
N ILE A 52 -0.65 1.33 -2.39
CA ILE A 52 -0.44 2.11 -1.18
C ILE A 52 1.03 2.55 -1.17
N CYS A 53 1.28 3.83 -0.88
CA CYS A 53 2.65 4.33 -0.79
C CYS A 53 3.32 3.90 0.53
N SER A 54 4.65 3.76 0.52
CA SER A 54 5.45 3.38 1.70
C SER A 54 5.25 4.28 2.91
N ALA A 55 4.84 5.54 2.72
CA ALA A 55 4.54 6.48 3.80
C ALA A 55 3.39 6.04 4.74
N HIS A 56 2.60 5.03 4.36
CA HIS A 56 1.56 4.45 5.21
C HIS A 56 1.98 3.18 5.93
N PHE A 57 3.21 2.73 5.73
CA PHE A 57 3.79 1.58 6.41
C PHE A 57 4.86 2.08 7.36
N ASN A 58 5.03 1.43 8.50
CA ASN A 58 6.22 1.65 9.30
C ASN A 58 7.38 0.83 8.73
N ASP A 59 8.61 1.26 8.97
CA ASP A 59 9.81 0.48 8.64
C ASP A 59 9.74 -0.95 9.21
N THR A 60 9.09 -1.12 10.36
CA THR A 60 8.87 -2.43 11.01
C THR A 60 7.95 -3.35 10.23
N ASP A 61 7.04 -2.84 9.39
CA ASP A 61 6.16 -3.66 8.55
C ASP A 61 6.95 -4.36 7.42
N PHE A 62 8.11 -3.80 7.04
CA PHE A 62 9.00 -4.38 6.04
C PHE A 62 10.02 -5.35 6.62
N LEU A 63 10.24 -5.30 7.93
CA LEU A 63 11.12 -6.21 8.64
C LEU A 63 10.44 -7.58 8.72
N ASN A 64 10.66 -8.42 7.71
CA ASN A 64 10.69 -9.86 7.95
C ASN A 64 11.88 -10.11 8.87
N VAL A 65 11.63 -10.07 10.18
CA VAL A 65 12.52 -10.68 11.16
C VAL A 65 12.63 -12.15 10.79
N GLY A 66 13.63 -12.46 9.98
CA GLY A 66 14.24 -13.78 9.90
C GLY A 66 14.93 -14.02 11.23
N THR A 67 14.16 -14.41 12.24
CA THR A 67 14.69 -14.94 13.47
C THR A 67 15.24 -16.35 13.21
N ASN A 68 16.54 -16.46 13.48
CA ASN A 68 17.37 -17.65 13.74
C ASN A 68 17.99 -18.35 12.54
#